data_AF-A0A9D9F2C4-F1
#
_entry.id   AF-A0A9D9F2C4-F1
#
_cell.length_a   1.000
_cell.length_b   1.000
_cell.length_c   1.000
_cell.angle_alpha   90.00
_cell.angle_beta   90.00
_cell.angle_gamma   90.00
#
_symmetry.space_group_name_H-M   'P 1'
#
loop_
_entity.id
_entity.type
_entity.pdbx_description
1 polymer ?
#
loop_
_entity_poly.entity_id
_entity_poly.type
_entity_poly.pdbx_seq_one_letter_code
_entity_poly.pdbx_strand_id
1 'polypeptide(L)'
;MQMPTSENAMTEIALALAMGFFSIMVLTLISFDSRSMAAAEASVPTVEVTAEARNQAGSVTQSADDLIVIAHGDQLMTPDMADIAPADIAAHPGRVFLAVDPSLPLAEVMSLRGRIGAADLMITELDAAWQARLQTPAGGER
;
A
#
# COMPACT_ATOMS: atom_id res chain seq x y z
N MET A 1 40.70 -53.11 5.35
CA MET A 1 39.66 -53.13 6.39
C MET A 1 39.04 -51.74 6.39
N GLN A 2 37.91 -51.53 5.70
CA GLN A 2 37.26 -50.22 5.62
C GLN A 2 35.74 -50.43 5.52
N MET A 3 34.99 -49.82 6.44
CA MET A 3 33.52 -49.68 6.37
C MET A 3 33.18 -48.18 6.30
N PRO A 4 33.04 -47.58 5.09
CA PRO A 4 32.67 -46.17 4.95
C PRO A 4 31.14 -45.93 4.82
N THR A 5 30.28 -46.91 5.10
CA THR A 5 28.82 -46.76 4.87
C THR A 5 28.09 -45.97 5.96
N SER A 6 28.62 -45.94 7.19
CA SER A 6 27.98 -45.29 8.35
C SER A 6 28.13 -43.77 8.37
N GLU A 7 29.28 -43.24 7.95
CA GLU A 7 29.54 -41.78 7.89
C GLU A 7 28.67 -41.11 6.82
N ASN A 8 28.50 -41.77 5.67
CA ASN A 8 27.63 -41.28 4.60
C ASN A 8 26.15 -41.27 5.03
N ALA A 9 25.68 -42.30 5.72
CA ALA A 9 24.32 -42.37 6.23
C ALA A 9 24.02 -41.25 7.25
N MET A 10 24.94 -40.97 8.16
CA MET A 10 24.78 -39.88 9.14
C MET A 10 24.73 -38.50 8.45
N THR A 11 25.53 -38.32 7.40
CA THR A 11 25.57 -37.07 6.61
C THR A 11 24.31 -36.89 5.77
N GLU A 12 23.78 -37.96 5.18
CA GLU A 12 22.54 -37.96 4.40
C GLU A 12 21.32 -37.65 5.27
N ILE A 13 21.28 -38.21 6.49
CA ILE A 13 20.25 -37.88 7.48
C ILE A 13 20.33 -36.41 7.89
N ALA A 14 21.53 -35.89 8.13
CA ALA A 14 21.73 -34.48 8.48
C ALA A 14 21.26 -33.54 7.34
N LEU A 15 21.54 -33.90 6.09
CA LEU A 15 21.12 -33.14 4.91
C LEU A 15 19.60 -33.17 4.74
N ALA A 16 18.96 -34.34 4.88
CA ALA A 16 17.51 -34.47 4.81
C ALA A 16 16.80 -33.70 5.94
N LEU A 17 17.34 -33.74 7.16
CA LEU A 17 16.84 -32.93 8.27
C LEU A 17 17.01 -31.44 8.00
N ALA A 18 18.15 -31.01 7.45
CA ALA A 18 18.38 -29.61 7.10
C ALA A 18 17.37 -29.10 6.05
N MET A 19 17.04 -29.90 5.03
CA MET A 19 16.01 -29.55 4.03
C MET A 19 14.62 -29.44 4.66
N GLY A 20 14.28 -30.34 5.59
CA GLY A 20 13.03 -30.30 6.34
C GLY A 20 12.92 -29.07 7.24
N PHE A 21 13.94 -28.80 8.06
CA PHE A 21 13.97 -27.64 8.95
C PHE A 21 13.99 -26.32 8.17
N PHE A 22 14.72 -26.25 7.05
CA PHE A 22 14.74 -25.07 6.19
C PHE A 22 13.34 -24.77 5.63
N SER A 23 12.60 -25.80 5.20
CA SER A 23 11.24 -25.64 4.71
C SER A 23 10.29 -25.13 5.78
N ILE A 24 10.38 -25.64 7.02
CA ILE A 24 9.56 -25.17 8.15
C ILE A 24 9.91 -23.71 8.51
N MET A 25 11.19 -23.34 8.48
CA MET A 25 11.63 -21.95 8.71
C MET A 25 11.05 -20.99 7.66
N VAL A 26 11.11 -21.35 6.37
CA VAL A 26 10.53 -20.51 5.30
C VAL A 26 9.01 -20.40 5.44
N LEU A 27 8.32 -21.52 5.70
CA LEU A 27 6.86 -21.53 5.91
C LEU A 27 6.43 -20.69 7.13
N THR A 28 7.22 -20.69 8.20
CA THR A 28 6.92 -19.89 9.40
C THR A 28 7.11 -18.39 9.15
N LEU A 29 8.17 -17.98 8.43
CA LEU A 29 8.35 -16.59 8.02
C LEU A 29 7.18 -16.09 7.16
N ILE A 30 6.75 -16.90 6.18
CA ILE A 30 5.59 -16.58 5.34
C ILE A 30 4.28 -16.57 6.15
N SER A 31 4.13 -17.48 7.12
CA SER A 31 2.93 -17.57 7.96
C SER A 31 2.78 -16.37 8.90
N PHE A 32 3.88 -15.78 9.38
CA PHE A 32 3.84 -14.60 10.24
C PHE A 32 3.66 -13.28 9.46
N ASP A 33 4.10 -13.21 8.20
CA ASP A 33 3.94 -12.04 7.33
C ASP A 33 2.47 -11.67 7.11
N SER A 34 1.57 -12.66 7.12
CA SER A 34 0.13 -12.44 7.02
C SER A 34 -0.55 -11.92 8.30
N ARG A 35 0.15 -11.82 9.44
CA ARG A 35 -0.43 -11.36 10.72
C ARG A 35 -0.23 -9.86 10.99
N SER A 36 0.51 -9.15 10.15
CA SER A 36 0.70 -7.69 10.28
C SER A 36 -0.49 -6.84 9.79
N MET A 37 -1.70 -7.41 9.68
CA MET A 37 -2.95 -6.67 9.48
C MET A 37 -4.12 -7.18 10.36
N ALA A 38 -3.84 -7.85 11.48
CA ALA A 38 -4.87 -8.31 12.41
C ALA A 38 -4.74 -7.63 13.78
N ALA A 39 -4.96 -6.32 13.82
CA ALA A 39 -5.24 -5.59 15.07
C ALA A 39 -5.98 -4.28 14.79
N ALA A 40 -7.24 -4.39 14.36
CA ALA A 40 -8.26 -3.37 14.59
C ALA A 40 -9.65 -3.99 14.34
N GLU A 41 -10.10 -4.83 15.26
CA GLU A 41 -11.54 -5.11 15.37
C GLU A 41 -12.22 -3.88 15.96
N ALA A 42 -12.64 -2.98 15.08
CA ALA A 42 -13.67 -1.99 15.38
C ALA A 42 -14.87 -2.30 14.49
N SER A 43 -16.00 -2.60 15.13
CA SER A 43 -17.34 -2.73 14.57
C SER A 43 -17.56 -1.83 13.35
N VAL A 44 -17.52 -2.39 12.14
CA VAL A 44 -17.94 -1.71 10.92
C VAL A 44 -19.45 -1.85 10.75
N PRO A 45 -20.22 -0.75 10.65
CA PRO A 45 -21.59 -0.85 10.21
C PRO A 45 -21.59 -1.32 8.76
N THR A 46 -22.29 -2.42 8.48
CA THR A 46 -22.54 -2.88 7.11
C THR A 46 -23.36 -1.81 6.39
N VAL A 47 -22.71 -1.07 5.51
CA VAL A 47 -23.38 -0.21 4.54
C VAL A 47 -23.66 -1.06 3.31
N GLU A 48 -24.94 -1.28 3.03
CA GLU A 48 -25.41 -1.85 1.77
C GLU A 48 -25.13 -0.82 0.66
N VAL A 49 -24.09 -1.06 -0.15
CA VAL A 49 -23.84 -0.25 -1.34
C VAL A 49 -24.70 -0.84 -2.46
N THR A 50 -25.84 -0.21 -2.73
CA THR A 50 -26.59 -0.42 -3.97
C THR A 50 -25.69 0.00 -5.13
N ALA A 51 -25.36 -0.97 -6.00
CA ALA A 51 -24.54 -0.77 -7.19
C ALA A 51 -25.28 0.06 -8.25
N GLU A 52 -25.42 1.36 -8.01
CA GLU A 52 -25.90 2.34 -9.00
C GLU A 52 -24.94 3.53 -9.07
N ALA A 53 -23.65 3.26 -9.23
CA ALA A 53 -22.68 4.28 -9.67
C ALA A 53 -21.81 3.67 -10.77
N ARG A 54 -22.45 3.58 -11.93
CA ARG A 54 -21.87 3.25 -13.22
C ARG A 54 -20.61 4.08 -13.46
N ASN A 55 -19.48 3.39 -13.68
CA ASN A 55 -18.24 3.88 -14.31
C ASN A 55 -18.45 5.12 -15.18
N GLN A 56 -18.35 6.29 -14.56
CA GLN A 56 -18.19 7.57 -15.22
C GLN A 56 -17.15 8.29 -14.38
N ALA A 57 -15.96 8.51 -14.96
CA ALA A 57 -15.02 9.49 -14.47
C ALA A 57 -15.73 10.86 -14.51
N GLY A 58 -16.47 11.15 -13.45
CA GLY A 58 -17.14 12.43 -13.26
C GLY A 58 -16.07 13.46 -12.95
N SER A 59 -15.89 14.43 -13.84
CA SER A 59 -15.13 15.62 -13.52
C SER A 59 -15.89 16.36 -12.42
N VAL A 60 -15.41 16.25 -11.18
CA VAL A 60 -15.92 17.02 -10.05
C VAL A 60 -15.26 18.39 -10.12
N THR A 61 -16.07 19.45 -10.25
CA THR A 61 -15.55 20.82 -10.20
C THR A 61 -15.00 21.09 -8.81
N GLN A 62 -13.68 21.33 -8.74
CA GLN A 62 -13.00 21.69 -7.50
C GLN A 62 -13.60 22.99 -6.94
N SER A 63 -14.06 22.93 -5.70
CA SER A 63 -14.44 24.09 -4.89
C SER A 63 -13.22 24.66 -4.19
N ALA A 64 -13.26 25.94 -3.81
CA ALA A 64 -12.11 26.63 -3.20
C ALA A 64 -11.64 26.01 -1.87
N ASP A 65 -12.51 25.27 -1.18
CA ASP A 65 -12.22 24.57 0.07
C ASP A 65 -11.79 23.12 -0.12
N ASP A 66 -11.64 22.65 -1.37
CA ASP A 66 -11.22 21.26 -1.63
C ASP A 66 -9.69 21.14 -1.61
N LEU A 67 -9.18 20.22 -0.80
CA LEU A 67 -7.76 19.91 -0.71
C LEU A 67 -7.40 18.75 -1.63
N ILE A 68 -6.47 18.97 -2.56
CA ILE A 68 -5.91 17.90 -3.40
C ILE A 68 -4.61 17.42 -2.77
N VAL A 69 -4.51 16.11 -2.56
CA VAL A 69 -3.32 15.43 -2.03
C VAL A 69 -2.93 14.35 -3.02
N ILE A 70 -1.66 14.34 -3.41
CA ILE A 70 -1.07 13.33 -4.29
C ILE A 70 -0.26 12.37 -3.40
N ALA A 71 -0.54 11.08 -3.52
CA ALA A 71 0.23 10.04 -2.87
C ALA A 71 1.22 9.42 -3.88
N HIS A 72 2.52 9.48 -3.55
CA HIS A 72 3.57 8.86 -4.34
C HIS A 72 4.56 8.14 -3.42
N GLY A 73 4.50 6.80 -3.42
CA GLY A 73 5.24 5.98 -2.45
C GLY A 73 4.75 6.26 -1.02
N ASP A 74 5.67 6.66 -0.14
CA ASP A 74 5.35 7.00 1.26
C ASP A 74 5.20 8.52 1.50
N GLN A 75 5.26 9.32 0.43
CA GLN A 75 5.13 10.77 0.51
C GLN A 75 3.73 11.22 0.12
N LEU A 76 3.24 12.22 0.86
CA LEU A 76 2.02 12.95 0.56
C LEU A 76 2.42 14.37 0.19
N MET A 77 1.95 14.83 -0.96
CA MET A 77 2.31 16.13 -1.49
C MET A 77 1.09 16.88 -2.03
N THR A 78 1.18 18.20 -2.03
CA THR A 78 0.21 19.06 -2.71
C THR A 78 0.51 19.12 -4.22
N PRO A 79 -0.40 19.68 -5.04
CA PRO A 79 -0.13 19.93 -6.47
C PRO A 79 1.11 20.81 -6.73
N ASP A 80 1.52 21.61 -5.75
CA ASP A 80 2.75 22.41 -5.85
C ASP A 80 4.02 21.59 -5.58
N MET A 81 3.90 20.26 -5.42
CA MET A 81 4.96 19.33 -5.03
C MET A 81 5.58 19.67 -3.66
N ALA A 82 4.80 20.32 -2.79
CA ALA A 82 5.17 20.56 -1.41
C ALA A 82 4.71 19.40 -0.54
N ASP A 83 5.59 18.89 0.31
CA ASP A 83 5.25 17.84 1.28
C ASP A 83 4.17 18.35 2.25
N ILE A 84 3.20 17.50 2.54
CA ILE A 84 2.11 17.77 3.48
C ILE A 84 2.01 16.64 4.51
N ALA A 85 1.93 16.99 5.78
CA ALA A 85 1.82 16.00 6.84
C ALA A 85 0.41 15.40 6.90
N PRO A 86 0.25 14.10 7.22
CA PRO A 86 -1.07 13.48 7.38
C PRO A 86 -1.98 14.21 8.36
N ALA A 87 -1.42 14.78 9.42
CA ALA A 87 -2.16 15.54 10.44
C ALA A 87 -2.80 16.82 9.88
N ASP A 88 -2.14 17.50 8.96
CA ASP A 88 -2.65 18.73 8.33
C ASP A 88 -3.81 18.40 7.38
N ILE A 89 -3.73 17.23 6.71
CA ILE A 89 -4.81 16.72 5.86
C ILE A 89 -6.02 16.32 6.72
N ALA A 90 -5.81 15.64 7.84
CA ALA A 90 -6.88 15.26 8.77
C ALA A 90 -7.60 16.46 9.40
N ALA A 91 -6.87 17.56 9.63
CA ALA A 91 -7.41 18.79 10.18
C ALA A 91 -8.21 19.62 9.15
N HIS A 92 -8.16 19.26 7.86
CA HIS A 92 -8.82 20.02 6.81
C HIS A 92 -10.35 19.89 6.94
N PRO A 93 -11.10 21.00 7.06
CA PRO A 93 -12.54 20.98 7.29
C PRO A 93 -13.35 20.64 6.02
N GLY A 94 -12.72 20.74 4.85
CA GLY A 94 -13.35 20.49 3.55
C GLY A 94 -13.12 19.08 3.03
N ARG A 95 -13.51 18.87 1.76
CA ARG A 95 -13.31 17.59 1.07
C ARG A 95 -11.84 17.43 0.71
N VAL A 96 -11.33 16.21 0.86
CA VAL A 96 -9.96 15.86 0.51
C VAL A 96 -9.99 14.89 -0.67
N PHE A 97 -9.33 15.25 -1.77
CA PHE A 97 -9.12 14.37 -2.90
C PHE A 97 -7.73 13.74 -2.80
N LEU A 98 -7.68 12.44 -2.53
CA LEU A 98 -6.47 11.64 -2.54
C LEU A 98 -6.26 11.05 -3.93
N ALA A 99 -5.34 11.64 -4.68
CA ALA A 99 -4.90 11.14 -5.97
C ALA A 99 -3.85 10.04 -5.78
N VAL A 100 -4.14 8.83 -6.25
CA VAL A 100 -3.28 7.65 -6.15
C VAL A 100 -2.87 7.13 -7.53
N ASP A 101 -1.75 6.42 -7.60
CA ASP A 101 -1.33 5.75 -8.82
C ASP A 101 -2.35 4.65 -9.21
N PRO A 102 -2.78 4.57 -10.49
CA PRO A 102 -3.75 3.56 -10.93
C PRO A 102 -3.23 2.12 -10.87
N SER A 103 -1.90 1.92 -10.78
CA SER A 103 -1.27 0.62 -10.57
C SER A 103 -1.14 0.24 -9.09
N LEU A 104 -1.48 1.13 -8.16
CA LEU A 104 -1.37 0.89 -6.72
C LEU A 104 -2.38 -0.17 -6.26
N PRO A 105 -1.96 -1.19 -5.50
CA PRO A 105 -2.88 -2.17 -4.93
C PRO A 105 -3.94 -1.52 -4.04
N LEU A 106 -5.20 -1.93 -4.18
CA LEU A 106 -6.32 -1.38 -3.39
C LEU A 106 -6.08 -1.47 -1.87
N ALA A 107 -5.42 -2.51 -1.39
CA ALA A 107 -5.07 -2.66 0.03
C ALA A 107 -4.14 -1.53 0.53
N GLU A 108 -3.20 -1.08 -0.29
CA GLU A 108 -2.33 0.06 0.00
C GLU A 108 -3.12 1.37 -0.02
N VAL A 109 -4.01 1.56 -1.00
CA VAL A 109 -4.91 2.73 -1.06
C VAL A 109 -5.75 2.84 0.21
N MET A 110 -6.31 1.72 0.69
CA MET A 110 -7.09 1.69 1.94
C MET A 110 -6.22 1.96 3.18
N SER A 111 -4.97 1.48 3.17
CA SER A 111 -4.01 1.75 4.25
C SER A 111 -3.63 3.24 4.30
N LEU A 112 -3.40 3.87 3.14
CA LEU A 112 -3.17 5.31 3.01
C LEU A 112 -4.35 6.12 3.54
N ARG A 113 -5.58 5.76 3.14
CA ARG A 113 -6.80 6.39 3.67
C ARG A 113 -6.89 6.29 5.20
N GLY A 114 -6.58 5.12 5.76
CA GLY A 114 -6.56 4.90 7.21
C GLY A 114 -5.51 5.75 7.95
N ARG A 115 -4.33 5.95 7.34
CA ARG A 115 -3.25 6.79 7.91
C ARG A 115 -3.60 8.28 7.93
N ILE A 116 -4.31 8.77 6.91
CA ILE A 116 -4.67 10.18 6.79
C ILE A 116 -5.78 10.55 7.77
N GLY A 117 -6.81 9.71 7.90
CA GLY A 117 -7.88 9.93 8.89
C GLY A 117 -8.81 11.13 8.61
N ALA A 118 -8.82 11.66 7.38
CA ALA A 118 -9.73 12.74 6.98
C ALA A 118 -11.18 12.24 6.88
N ALA A 119 -12.13 13.08 7.33
CA ALA A 119 -13.55 12.72 7.43
C ALA A 119 -14.24 12.55 6.07
N ASP A 120 -13.91 13.41 5.10
CA ASP A 120 -14.48 13.40 3.74
C ASP A 120 -13.37 13.25 2.70
N LEU A 121 -12.77 12.05 2.67
CA LEU A 121 -11.70 11.69 1.75
C LEU A 121 -12.23 10.90 0.55
N MET A 122 -12.13 11.50 -0.63
CA MET A 122 -12.41 10.91 -1.93
C MET A 122 -11.11 10.42 -2.58
N ILE A 123 -11.14 9.22 -3.16
CA ILE A 123 -9.97 8.66 -3.86
C ILE A 123 -10.16 8.89 -5.36
N THR A 124 -9.12 9.39 -6.02
CA THR A 124 -9.10 9.59 -7.47
C THR A 124 -7.82 8.97 -8.05
N GLU A 125 -7.85 8.58 -9.32
CA GLU A 125 -6.65 8.11 -10.01
C GLU A 125 -5.84 9.28 -10.54
N LEU A 126 -4.51 9.15 -10.51
CA LEU A 126 -3.61 10.08 -11.17
C LEU A 126 -3.73 9.95 -12.70
N ASP A 127 -3.89 11.08 -13.37
CA ASP A 127 -3.88 11.11 -14.83
C ASP A 127 -2.46 10.93 -15.40
N ALA A 128 -2.39 10.70 -16.72
CA ALA A 128 -1.13 10.49 -17.42
C ALA A 128 -0.18 11.71 -17.37
N ALA A 129 -0.71 12.93 -17.26
CA ALA A 129 0.10 14.14 -17.20
C ALA A 129 0.83 14.25 -15.85
N TRP A 130 0.13 13.91 -14.77
CA TRP A 130 0.69 13.83 -13.42
C TRP A 130 1.71 12.72 -13.28
N GLN A 131 1.43 11.54 -13.82
CA GLN A 131 2.40 10.43 -13.82
C GLN A 131 3.70 10.83 -14.52
N ALA A 132 3.63 11.50 -15.67
CA ALA A 132 4.81 11.99 -16.38
C ALA A 132 5.60 13.05 -15.58
N ARG A 133 4.89 13.92 -14.85
CA ARG A 133 5.49 14.95 -13.99
C ARG A 133 6.22 14.34 -12.78
N LEU A 134 5.66 13.28 -12.18
CA LEU A 134 6.28 12.58 -11.04
C LEU A 134 7.47 11.70 -11.46
N GLN A 135 7.46 11.18 -12.69
CA GLN A 135 8.57 10.40 -13.24
C GLN A 135 9.75 11.26 -13.71
N THR A 136 9.52 12.53 -14.02
CA THR A 136 10.57 13.47 -14.40
C THR A 136 11.14 14.10 -13.14
N PRO A 137 12.34 13.72 -12.67
CA PRO A 137 12.95 14.42 -11.54
C PRO A 137 13.09 15.90 -11.91
N ALA A 138 12.73 16.78 -10.98
CA ALA A 138 12.98 18.22 -11.11
C ALA A 138 14.50 18.45 -11.24
N GLY A 139 15.01 18.44 -12.48
CA GLY A 139 16.44 18.45 -12.75
C GLY A 139 16.78 17.93 -14.14
N GLY A 140 16.35 18.67 -15.16
CA GLY A 140 16.69 18.41 -16.56
C GLY A 140 16.92 19.71 -17.32
N GLU A 141 17.73 20.61 -16.77
CA GLU A 141 18.31 21.70 -17.56
C GLU A 141 19.29 21.10 -18.57
N ARG A 142 19.05 21.37 -19.86
CA ARG A 142 20.07 21.70 -20.86
C ARG A 142 19.44 22.17 -22.16
#